data_AF-A0A968LMC9-F1
#
_entry.id   AF-A0A968LMC9-F1
#
_cell.length_a   1.000
_cell.length_b   1.000
_cell.length_c   1.000
_cell.angle_alpha   90.00
_cell.angle_beta   90.00
_cell.angle_gamma   90.00
#
_symmetry.space_group_name_H-M   'P 1'
#
loop_
_entity.id
_entity.type
_entity.pdbx_description
1 polymer ?
#
loop_
_entity_poly.entity_id
_entity_poly.type
_entity_poly.pdbx_seq_one_letter_code
_entity_poly.pdbx_strand_id
1 'polypeptide(L)'
;MESHKKRHAIHKKRHAIHEAGHVVVAISFGWVVKSVDIKDMHSPNWEEIGGTTTLVAPNLDAAPTIESKKAWNFLYGVQYAAGCAAESLLLGNFSGGEADFRELDKLGLETSGNLFENQRLHYVTVAKAILQQNMNFQALNWLSDELEEKEILNQAEIFRILIEAREDVSERSS
;
A
#
# COMPACT_ATOMS: atom_id res chain seq x y z
N MET A 1 -6.23 -30.62 -6.85
CA MET A 1 -5.22 -30.27 -5.82
C MET A 1 -4.19 -29.26 -6.32
N GLU A 2 -3.58 -29.50 -7.48
CA GLU A 2 -2.58 -28.59 -8.10
C GLU A 2 -3.14 -27.21 -8.49
N SER A 3 -4.41 -27.15 -8.94
CA SER A 3 -5.11 -25.90 -9.26
C SER A 3 -5.43 -25.02 -8.05
N HIS A 4 -5.41 -25.56 -6.82
CA HIS A 4 -5.69 -24.81 -5.59
C HIS A 4 -4.41 -24.17 -5.05
N LYS A 5 -3.31 -24.92 -5.00
CA LYS A 5 -1.99 -24.38 -4.61
C LYS A 5 -1.56 -23.23 -5.53
N LYS A 6 -1.80 -23.37 -6.84
CA LYS A 6 -1.49 -22.32 -7.82
C LYS A 6 -2.34 -21.06 -7.62
N ARG A 7 -3.63 -21.19 -7.31
CA ARG A 7 -4.50 -20.05 -7.00
C ARG A 7 -4.04 -19.36 -5.72
N HIS A 8 -3.85 -20.12 -4.66
CA HIS A 8 -3.39 -19.60 -3.37
C HIS A 8 -2.09 -18.79 -3.48
N ALA A 9 -1.08 -19.29 -4.21
CA ALA A 9 0.16 -18.55 -4.46
C ALA A 9 -0.07 -17.22 -5.21
N ILE A 10 -0.97 -17.20 -6.20
CA ILE A 10 -1.34 -15.97 -6.93
C ILE A 10 -2.01 -14.96 -5.98
N HIS A 11 -2.92 -15.41 -5.12
CA HIS A 11 -3.57 -14.54 -4.15
C HIS A 11 -2.57 -14.00 -3.13
N LYS A 12 -1.68 -14.85 -2.60
CA LYS A 12 -0.65 -14.46 -1.63
C LYS A 12 0.27 -13.38 -2.19
N LYS A 13 0.78 -13.59 -3.41
CA LYS A 13 1.59 -12.60 -4.11
C LYS A 13 0.86 -11.28 -4.33
N ARG A 14 -0.42 -11.32 -4.73
CA ARG A 14 -1.22 -10.11 -4.90
C ARG A 14 -1.34 -9.32 -3.59
N HIS A 15 -1.62 -9.99 -2.48
CA HIS A 15 -1.70 -9.33 -1.17
C HIS A 15 -0.36 -8.78 -0.70
N ALA A 16 0.73 -9.50 -0.94
CA ALA A 16 2.07 -9.01 -0.65
C ALA A 16 2.35 -7.69 -1.39
N ILE A 17 2.02 -7.64 -2.68
CA ILE A 17 2.13 -6.43 -3.52
C ILE A 17 1.24 -5.31 -2.99
N HIS A 18 -0.01 -5.62 -2.64
CA HIS A 18 -0.99 -4.66 -2.14
C HIS A 18 -0.48 -3.97 -0.86
N GLU A 19 -0.08 -4.76 0.13
CA GLU A 19 0.41 -4.23 1.40
C GLU A 19 1.76 -3.50 1.25
N ALA A 20 2.67 -4.02 0.41
CA ALA A 20 3.92 -3.32 0.10
C ALA A 20 3.66 -1.94 -0.52
N GLY A 21 2.59 -1.78 -1.32
CA GLY A 21 2.12 -0.50 -1.83
C GLY A 21 1.84 0.50 -0.71
N HIS A 22 1.07 0.10 0.30
CA HIS A 22 0.78 0.92 1.48
C HIS A 22 2.05 1.30 2.24
N VAL A 23 2.99 0.38 2.43
CA VAL A 23 4.24 0.64 3.13
C VAL A 23 5.07 1.72 2.41
N VAL A 24 5.29 1.56 1.11
CA VAL A 24 6.14 2.49 0.33
C VAL A 24 5.55 3.89 0.28
N VAL A 25 4.23 4.01 0.09
CA VAL A 25 3.55 5.32 0.05
C VAL A 25 3.57 5.98 1.44
N ALA A 26 3.29 5.26 2.51
CA ALA A 26 3.33 5.79 3.87
C ALA A 26 4.70 6.37 4.21
N ILE A 27 5.77 5.64 3.86
CA ILE A 27 7.14 6.07 4.14
C ILE A 27 7.55 7.25 3.26
N SER A 28 7.05 7.32 2.02
CA SER A 28 7.23 8.50 1.15
C SER A 28 6.59 9.76 1.74
N PHE A 29 5.56 9.62 2.58
CA PHE A 29 4.96 10.73 3.35
C PHE A 29 5.66 11.00 4.69
N GLY A 30 6.72 10.24 5.02
CA GLY A 30 7.42 10.33 6.29
C GLY A 30 6.67 9.70 7.46
N TRP A 31 5.69 8.82 7.19
CA TRP A 31 4.96 8.10 8.23
C TRP A 31 5.75 6.90 8.73
N VAL A 32 5.53 6.52 9.98
CA VAL A 32 6.22 5.37 10.58
C VAL A 32 5.39 4.12 10.40
N VAL A 33 5.89 3.15 9.64
CA VAL A 33 5.29 1.82 9.55
C VAL A 33 5.86 0.94 10.67
N LYS A 34 4.99 0.36 11.49
CA LYS A 34 5.33 -0.49 12.63
C LYS A 34 5.47 -1.96 12.25
N SER A 35 4.55 -2.41 11.40
CA SER A 35 4.56 -3.76 10.86
C SER A 35 3.66 -3.80 9.64
N VAL A 36 3.90 -4.80 8.80
CA VAL A 36 3.01 -5.20 7.74
C VAL A 36 2.87 -6.71 7.78
N ASP A 37 1.65 -7.21 7.64
CA ASP A 37 1.41 -8.64 7.54
C ASP A 37 0.39 -8.97 6.45
N ILE A 38 0.59 -10.13 5.82
CA ILE A 38 -0.41 -10.82 5.02
C ILE A 38 -0.72 -12.12 5.77
N LYS A 39 -1.96 -12.25 6.24
CA LYS A 39 -2.39 -13.45 6.97
C LYS A 39 -3.33 -14.23 6.09
N ASP A 40 -3.11 -15.54 6.05
CA ASP A 40 -4.17 -16.47 5.71
C ASP A 40 -5.28 -16.29 6.75
N MET A 41 -6.42 -15.74 6.33
CA MET A 41 -7.59 -15.86 7.16
C MET A 41 -8.01 -17.32 7.05
N HIS A 42 -8.07 -18.03 8.19
CA HIS A 42 -8.60 -19.40 8.24
C HIS A 42 -10.10 -19.37 7.91
N SER A 43 -10.41 -19.19 6.62
CA SER A 43 -11.70 -19.45 6.03
C SER A 43 -11.78 -20.96 5.77
N PRO A 44 -12.91 -21.61 6.01
CA PRO A 44 -13.14 -23.02 5.67
C PRO A 44 -12.79 -23.37 4.21
N ASN A 45 -12.70 -22.36 3.34
CA ASN A 45 -12.40 -22.50 1.91
C ASN A 45 -10.97 -22.06 1.50
N TRP A 46 -10.12 -21.57 2.40
CA TRP A 46 -8.77 -21.05 2.07
C TRP A 46 -8.76 -19.95 1.00
N GLU A 47 -9.87 -19.23 0.84
CA GLU A 47 -10.09 -18.26 -0.25
C GLU A 47 -9.86 -16.80 0.18
N GLU A 48 -9.61 -16.53 1.47
CA GLU A 48 -9.43 -15.17 1.98
C GLU A 48 -8.04 -15.00 2.57
N ILE A 49 -7.16 -14.35 1.80
CA ILE A 49 -5.93 -13.77 2.32
C ILE A 49 -6.26 -12.32 2.67
N GLY A 50 -5.94 -11.92 3.89
CA GLY A 50 -6.03 -10.54 4.33
C GLY A 50 -4.65 -9.92 4.44
N GLY A 51 -4.59 -8.60 4.48
CA GLY A 51 -3.39 -7.87 4.81
C GLY A 51 -3.68 -6.76 5.82
N THR A 52 -2.67 -6.37 6.58
CA THR A 52 -2.76 -5.21 7.46
C THR A 52 -1.41 -4.51 7.55
N THR A 53 -1.40 -3.25 7.15
CA THR A 53 -0.29 -2.33 7.40
C THR A 53 -0.57 -1.50 8.66
N THR A 54 0.21 -1.72 9.72
CA THR A 54 0.12 -0.93 10.95
C THR A 54 1.09 0.25 10.87
N LEU A 55 0.56 1.47 10.93
CA LEU A 55 1.33 2.69 10.81
C LEU A 55 0.95 3.75 11.84
N VAL A 56 1.86 4.71 12.05
CA VAL A 56 1.64 5.93 12.82
C VAL A 56 1.59 7.09 11.82
N ALA A 57 0.38 7.57 11.57
CA ALA A 57 0.09 8.73 10.72
C ALA A 57 -0.33 9.96 11.56
N PRO A 58 -0.25 11.18 11.00
CA PRO A 58 -0.71 12.39 11.66
C PRO A 58 -2.19 12.31 12.05
N ASN A 59 -2.54 12.62 13.29
CA ASN A 59 -3.94 12.64 13.73
C ASN A 59 -4.73 13.74 13.01
N LEU A 60 -5.66 13.39 12.13
CA LEU A 60 -6.48 14.32 11.34
C LEU A 60 -7.18 15.41 12.16
N ASP A 61 -7.63 15.10 13.37
CA ASP A 61 -8.31 16.05 14.25
C ASP A 61 -7.35 17.01 14.97
N ALA A 62 -6.05 16.69 14.97
CA ALA A 62 -5.01 17.56 15.46
C ALA A 62 -4.47 18.53 14.38
N ALA A 63 -5.06 18.56 13.19
CA ALA A 63 -4.65 19.47 12.13
C ALA A 63 -4.80 20.94 12.58
N PRO A 64 -3.74 21.76 12.51
CA PRO A 64 -3.77 23.12 13.07
C PRO A 64 -4.63 24.09 12.27
N THR A 65 -4.93 23.78 11.00
CA THR A 65 -5.71 24.62 10.09
C THR A 65 -6.59 23.76 9.18
N ILE A 66 -7.60 24.39 8.58
CA ILE A 66 -8.47 23.74 7.57
C ILE A 66 -7.64 23.30 6.36
N GLU A 67 -6.67 24.11 5.96
CA GLU A 67 -5.74 23.83 4.87
C GLU A 67 -4.88 22.61 5.18
N SER A 68 -4.36 22.51 6.40
CA SER A 68 -3.63 21.31 6.86
C SER A 68 -4.52 20.08 6.89
N LYS A 69 -5.79 20.20 7.33
CA LYS A 69 -6.74 19.09 7.34
C LYS A 69 -7.03 18.59 5.92
N LYS A 70 -7.23 19.49 4.96
CA LYS A 70 -7.40 19.15 3.54
C LYS A 70 -6.17 18.46 2.96
N ALA A 71 -4.98 18.97 3.26
CA ALA A 71 -3.73 18.36 2.82
C ALA A 71 -3.54 16.94 3.39
N TRP A 72 -3.81 16.76 4.70
CA TRP A 72 -3.72 15.43 5.32
C TRP A 72 -4.77 14.47 4.76
N ASN A 73 -6.03 14.91 4.59
CA ASN A 73 -7.06 14.09 3.96
C ASN A 73 -6.66 13.64 2.55
N PHE A 74 -6.01 14.50 1.77
CA PHE A 74 -5.46 14.13 0.48
C PHE A 74 -4.39 13.02 0.62
N LEU A 75 -3.43 13.17 1.54
CA LEU A 75 -2.40 12.15 1.78
C LEU A 75 -3.00 10.81 2.22
N TYR A 76 -4.01 10.83 3.10
CA TYR A 76 -4.75 9.62 3.48
C TYR A 76 -5.47 8.99 2.28
N GLY A 77 -6.06 9.79 1.40
CA GLY A 77 -6.65 9.28 0.16
C GLY A 77 -5.64 8.57 -0.73
N VAL A 78 -4.46 9.17 -0.92
CA VAL A 78 -3.36 8.52 -1.66
C VAL A 78 -2.89 7.25 -0.97
N GLN A 79 -2.80 7.24 0.37
CA GLN A 79 -2.43 6.07 1.15
C GLN A 79 -3.40 4.90 0.95
N TYR A 80 -4.71 5.14 1.02
CA TYR A 80 -5.72 4.10 0.78
C TYR A 80 -5.68 3.59 -0.66
N ALA A 81 -5.38 4.45 -1.64
CA ALA A 81 -5.25 4.03 -3.03
C ALA A 81 -3.94 3.25 -3.33
N ALA A 82 -3.00 3.17 -2.38
CA ALA A 82 -1.65 2.68 -2.63
C ALA A 82 -1.58 1.18 -2.97
N GLY A 83 -2.38 0.34 -2.31
CA GLY A 83 -2.41 -1.10 -2.61
C GLY A 83 -2.92 -1.37 -4.04
N CYS A 84 -4.03 -0.75 -4.43
CA CYS A 84 -4.56 -0.82 -5.80
C CYS A 84 -3.56 -0.28 -6.84
N ALA A 85 -2.83 0.79 -6.51
CA ALA A 85 -1.81 1.35 -7.38
C ALA A 85 -0.64 0.36 -7.60
N ALA A 86 -0.18 -0.30 -6.53
CA ALA A 86 0.88 -1.31 -6.59
C ALA A 86 0.45 -2.53 -7.42
N GLU A 87 -0.77 -3.06 -7.19
CA GLU A 87 -1.34 -4.13 -8.00
C GLU A 87 -1.40 -3.74 -9.49
N SER A 88 -1.91 -2.54 -9.80
CA SER A 88 -1.97 -2.04 -11.17
C SER A 88 -0.60 -1.98 -11.84
N LEU A 89 0.45 -1.62 -11.10
CA LEU A 89 1.82 -1.49 -11.64
C LEU A 89 2.47 -2.85 -11.90
N LEU A 90 2.39 -3.78 -10.94
CA LEU A 90 3.12 -5.05 -11.03
C LEU A 90 2.32 -6.17 -11.70
N LEU A 91 0.99 -6.12 -11.66
CA LEU A 91 0.10 -7.16 -12.19
C LEU A 91 -0.71 -6.72 -13.41
N GLY A 92 -0.70 -5.42 -13.75
CA GLY A 92 -1.47 -4.86 -14.85
C GLY A 92 -2.99 -4.76 -14.59
N ASN A 93 -3.46 -5.23 -13.44
CA ASN A 93 -4.83 -5.10 -12.96
C ASN A 93 -4.85 -5.07 -11.42
N PHE A 94 -5.94 -4.59 -10.84
CA PHE A 94 -6.22 -4.73 -9.41
C PHE A 94 -7.56 -5.44 -9.22
N SER A 95 -7.66 -6.26 -8.18
CA SER A 95 -8.87 -7.04 -7.87
C SER A 95 -9.25 -7.03 -6.39
N GLY A 96 -8.47 -6.34 -5.55
CA GLY A 96 -8.74 -6.08 -4.13
C GLY A 96 -8.95 -4.59 -3.85
N GLY A 97 -9.15 -4.24 -2.57
CA GLY A 97 -9.22 -2.85 -2.10
C GLY A 97 -10.63 -2.28 -1.86
N GLU A 98 -11.67 -3.11 -1.77
CA GLU A 98 -13.01 -2.61 -1.42
C GLU A 98 -13.04 -1.89 -0.06
N ALA A 99 -12.29 -2.40 0.93
CA ALA A 99 -12.16 -1.74 2.22
C ALA A 99 -11.50 -0.36 2.08
N ASP A 100 -10.42 -0.27 1.30
CA ASP A 100 -9.73 1.00 1.05
C ASP A 100 -10.62 1.99 0.31
N PHE A 101 -11.40 1.52 -0.67
CA PHE A 101 -12.35 2.38 -1.37
C PHE A 101 -13.49 2.83 -0.46
N ARG A 102 -13.94 2.03 0.51
CA ARG A 102 -14.92 2.48 1.52
C ARG A 102 -14.35 3.56 2.42
N GLU A 103 -13.08 3.46 2.84
CA GLU A 103 -12.43 4.50 3.64
C GLU A 103 -12.17 5.78 2.83
N LEU A 104 -11.78 5.63 1.55
CA LEU A 104 -11.73 6.73 0.58
C LEU A 104 -13.07 7.44 0.42
N ASP A 105 -14.16 6.68 0.38
CA ASP A 105 -15.50 7.23 0.25
C ASP A 105 -15.89 8.05 1.48
N LYS A 106 -15.58 7.56 2.67
CA LYS A 106 -15.81 8.31 3.92
C LYS A 106 -15.01 9.62 3.92
N LEU A 107 -13.73 9.57 3.56
CA LEU A 107 -12.88 10.77 3.48
C LEU A 107 -13.44 11.83 2.54
N GLY A 108 -13.85 11.44 1.33
CA GLY A 108 -14.31 12.44 0.36
C GLY A 108 -15.72 12.99 0.66
N LEU A 109 -16.56 12.25 1.40
CA LEU A 109 -17.80 12.78 1.98
C LEU A 109 -17.49 13.88 3.02
N GLU A 110 -16.45 13.70 3.83
CA GLU A 110 -16.03 14.67 4.85
C GLU A 110 -15.33 15.92 4.27
N THR A 111 -14.63 15.81 3.13
CA THR A 111 -13.89 16.96 2.55
C THR A 111 -14.65 17.80 1.54
N SER A 112 -15.60 17.22 0.79
CA SER A 112 -16.10 17.87 -0.43
C SER A 112 -17.60 17.79 -0.67
N GLY A 113 -18.36 17.07 0.16
CA GLY A 113 -19.82 16.94 0.02
C GLY A 113 -20.29 16.20 -1.26
N ASN A 114 -19.39 15.86 -2.18
CA ASN A 114 -19.62 15.06 -3.38
C ASN A 114 -18.33 14.34 -3.78
N LEU A 115 -18.36 13.00 -3.80
CA LEU A 115 -17.33 12.16 -4.38
C LEU A 115 -17.85 11.58 -5.69
N PHE A 116 -17.24 11.98 -6.81
CA PHE A 116 -17.37 11.25 -8.06
C PHE A 116 -16.16 10.33 -8.23
N GLU A 117 -16.38 9.20 -8.88
CA GLU A 117 -15.40 8.17 -9.32
C GLU A 117 -14.03 8.74 -9.77
N ASN A 118 -14.02 9.95 -10.34
CA ASN A 118 -12.84 10.71 -10.71
C ASN A 118 -11.82 10.94 -9.58
N GLN A 119 -12.25 11.07 -8.32
CA GLN A 119 -11.32 11.26 -7.19
C GLN A 119 -10.58 9.96 -6.83
N ARG A 120 -11.23 8.80 -6.89
CA ARG A 120 -10.55 7.52 -6.63
C ARG A 120 -9.45 7.27 -7.67
N LEU A 121 -9.77 7.49 -8.95
CA LEU A 121 -8.78 7.41 -10.03
C LEU A 121 -7.65 8.43 -9.87
N HIS A 122 -7.95 9.63 -9.36
CA HIS A 122 -6.93 10.62 -9.06
C HIS A 122 -5.96 10.13 -7.97
N TYR A 123 -6.47 9.62 -6.85
CA TYR A 123 -5.61 9.07 -5.78
C TYR A 123 -4.77 7.89 -6.26
N VAL A 124 -5.35 6.97 -7.04
CA VAL A 124 -4.60 5.86 -7.66
C VAL A 124 -3.50 6.39 -8.58
N THR A 125 -3.80 7.39 -9.40
CA THR A 125 -2.80 8.00 -10.31
C THR A 125 -1.63 8.62 -9.54
N VAL A 126 -1.92 9.33 -8.47
CA VAL A 126 -0.89 9.95 -7.62
C VAL A 126 -0.06 8.89 -6.90
N ALA A 127 -0.70 7.86 -6.33
CA ALA A 127 -0.01 6.74 -5.69
C ALA A 127 0.91 6.01 -6.69
N LYS A 128 0.46 5.78 -7.93
CA LYS A 128 1.29 5.18 -8.99
C LYS A 128 2.52 6.03 -9.28
N ALA A 129 2.37 7.35 -9.40
CA ALA A 129 3.49 8.25 -9.64
C ALA A 129 4.55 8.21 -8.51
N ILE A 130 4.12 8.04 -7.25
CA ILE A 130 5.03 7.84 -6.11
C ILE A 130 5.75 6.49 -6.23
N LEU A 131 5.01 5.41 -6.48
CA LEU A 131 5.55 4.05 -6.57
C LEU A 131 6.48 3.85 -7.78
N GLN A 132 6.32 4.62 -8.85
CA GLN A 132 7.17 4.54 -10.05
C GLN A 132 8.53 5.23 -9.92
N GLN A 133 8.77 6.00 -8.85
CA GLN A 133 10.10 6.56 -8.60
C GLN A 133 11.11 5.43 -8.39
N ASN A 134 12.30 5.51 -9.00
CA ASN A 134 13.26 4.39 -9.06
C ASN A 134 13.47 3.66 -7.72
N MET A 135 13.76 4.40 -6.65
CA MET A 135 13.94 3.82 -5.30
C MET A 135 12.66 3.16 -4.77
N ASN A 136 11.52 3.83 -4.94
CA ASN A 136 10.23 3.32 -4.47
C ASN A 136 9.79 2.07 -5.22
N PHE A 137 10.06 2.02 -6.53
CA PHE A 137 9.75 0.85 -7.35
C PHE A 137 10.61 -0.35 -6.94
N GLN A 138 11.91 -0.13 -6.69
CA GLN A 138 12.79 -1.19 -6.19
C GLN A 138 12.34 -1.69 -4.81
N ALA A 139 12.08 -0.77 -3.88
CA ALA A 139 11.57 -1.09 -2.56
C ALA A 139 10.24 -1.85 -2.62
N LEU A 140 9.33 -1.46 -3.51
CA LEU A 140 8.05 -2.15 -3.72
C LEU A 140 8.27 -3.62 -4.08
N ASN A 141 9.16 -3.90 -5.04
CA ASN A 141 9.44 -5.27 -5.46
C ASN A 141 10.02 -6.09 -4.30
N TRP A 142 11.02 -5.57 -3.60
CA TRP A 142 11.67 -6.31 -2.51
C TRP A 142 10.78 -6.52 -1.29
N LEU A 143 9.98 -5.50 -0.93
CA LEU A 143 8.98 -5.65 0.13
C LEU A 143 7.92 -6.69 -0.26
N SER A 144 7.49 -6.71 -1.53
CA SER A 144 6.52 -7.69 -2.01
C SER A 144 7.08 -9.11 -1.92
N ASP A 145 8.30 -9.32 -2.40
CA ASP A 145 8.94 -10.64 -2.39
C ASP A 145 9.19 -11.13 -0.94
N GLU A 146 9.73 -10.26 -0.08
CA GLU A 146 9.99 -10.61 1.32
C GLU A 146 8.69 -10.86 2.10
N LEU A 147 7.64 -10.07 1.85
CA LEU A 147 6.35 -10.25 2.51
C LEU A 147 5.62 -11.51 1.99
N GLU A 148 5.78 -11.87 0.71
CA GLU A 148 5.31 -13.15 0.17
C GLU A 148 6.01 -14.33 0.85
N GLU A 149 7.31 -14.22 1.14
CA GLU A 149 8.07 -15.29 1.81
C GLU A 149 7.74 -15.39 3.30
N LYS A 150 7.81 -14.27 4.03
CA LYS A 150 7.77 -14.23 5.50
C LYS A 150 6.39 -14.00 6.09
N GLU A 151 5.42 -13.54 5.30
CA GLU A 151 4.06 -13.18 5.70
C GLU A 151 3.94 -12.01 6.69
N ILE A 152 4.98 -11.70 7.46
CA ILE A 152 5.03 -10.57 8.37
C ILE A 152 6.41 -9.93 8.33
N LEU A 153 6.43 -8.60 8.28
CA LEU A 153 7.64 -7.79 8.42
C LEU A 153 7.43 -6.78 9.53
N ASN A 154 8.40 -6.71 10.43
CA ASN A 154 8.42 -5.67 11.46
C ASN A 154 9.12 -4.39 10.97
N GLN A 155 9.03 -3.32 11.76
CA GLN A 155 9.65 -2.02 11.46
C GLN A 155 11.13 -2.14 11.03
N ALA A 156 11.95 -2.90 11.74
CA ALA A 156 13.39 -3.00 11.45
C ALA A 156 13.67 -3.68 10.12
N GLU A 157 12.92 -4.73 9.79
CA GLU A 157 13.03 -5.43 8.50
C GLU A 157 12.62 -4.53 7.34
N ILE A 158 11.54 -3.77 7.49
CA ILE A 158 11.09 -2.78 6.51
C ILE A 158 12.19 -1.73 6.28
N PHE A 159 12.77 -1.18 7.34
CA PHE A 159 13.85 -0.18 7.22
C PHE A 159 15.09 -0.74 6.52
N ARG A 160 15.48 -1.99 6.82
CA ARG A 160 16.60 -2.65 6.15
C ARG A 160 16.38 -2.71 4.63
N ILE A 161 15.21 -3.20 4.21
CA ILE A 161 14.88 -3.35 2.77
C ILE A 161 14.94 -2.00 2.05
N LEU A 162 14.47 -0.93 2.70
CA LEU A 162 14.51 0.42 2.11
C LEU A 162 15.94 0.97 1.95
N ILE A 163 16.82 0.70 2.91
CA ILE A 163 18.23 1.10 2.84
C ILE A 163 18.90 0.38 1.67
N GLU A 164 18.74 -0.95 1.62
CA GLU A 164 19.33 -1.77 0.57
C GLU A 164 18.79 -1.33 -0.82
N ALA A 165 17.50 -1.00 -0.94
CA ALA A 165 16.90 -0.57 -2.21
C ALA A 165 17.47 0.77 -2.69
N ARG A 166 17.80 1.66 -1.76
CA ARG A 166 18.46 2.93 -2.05
C ARG A 166 19.91 2.72 -2.50
N GLU A 167 20.63 1.81 -1.86
CA GLU A 167 22.04 1.51 -2.19
C GLU A 167 22.16 0.92 -3.60
N ASP A 168 21.32 -0.05 -3.97
CA ASP A 168 21.31 -0.64 -5.33
C ASP A 168 21.01 0.40 -6.42
N VAL A 169 20.08 1.33 -6.18
CA VAL A 169 19.81 2.43 -7.13
C VAL A 169 21.02 3.36 -7.27
N SER A 170 21.72 3.64 -6.17
CA SER A 170 22.92 4.47 -6.19
C SER A 170 24.05 3.82 -6.98
N GLU A 171 24.29 2.52 -6.79
CA GLU A 171 25.33 1.77 -7.49
C GLU A 171 25.08 1.70 -9.01
N ARG A 172 23.83 1.53 -9.43
CA ARG A 172 23.46 1.48 -10.86
C ARG A 172 23.50 2.83 -11.58
N SER A 173 23.54 3.92 -10.83
CA SER A 173 23.57 5.29 -11.36
C SER A 173 24.98 5.89 -11.39
N SER A 174 25.97 5.13 -10.93
CA SER A 174 27.40 5.50 -10.84
C SER A 174 28.19 4.95 -12.03
#